data_AF-A0A2V5S519-F1
#
_entry.id   AF-A0A2V5S519-F1
#
_cell.length_a   1.000
_cell.length_b   1.000
_cell.length_c   1.000
_cell.angle_alpha   90.00
_cell.angle_beta   90.00
_cell.angle_gamma   90.00
#
_symmetry.space_group_name_H-M   'P 1'
#
loop_
_entity.id
_entity.type
_entity.pdbx_description
1 polymer ?
#
loop_
_entity_poly.entity_id
_entity_poly.type
_entity_poly.pdbx_seq_one_letter_code
_entity_poly.pdbx_strand_id
1 'polypeptide(L)'
;MSQGLCGAALESGKPIIVGDVHHDPRYLPTFHTTQSEIIVPMINEHRKILGMLDAESEKANAFGDEDRQFLERAGGLIAHCLH
;
A
#
# COMPACT_ATOMS: atom_id res chain seq x y z
N MET A 1 6.62 -16.52 -4.33
CA MET A 1 5.85 -15.94 -3.22
C MET A 1 6.33 -14.53 -3.05
N SER A 2 5.41 -13.57 -3.04
CA SER A 2 5.76 -12.19 -2.78
C SER A 2 6.01 -12.01 -1.28
N GLN A 3 6.98 -11.17 -0.91
CA GLN A 3 7.35 -10.91 0.48
C GLN A 3 6.99 -9.47 0.86
N GLY A 4 7.02 -9.15 2.15
CA GLY A 4 6.76 -7.80 2.60
C GLY A 4 5.26 -7.48 2.74
N LEU A 5 4.98 -6.29 3.26
CA LEU A 5 3.64 -5.71 3.23
C LEU A 5 3.14 -5.52 1.79
N CYS A 6 4.03 -5.11 0.88
CA CYS A 6 3.73 -5.05 -0.56
C CYS A 6 3.26 -6.41 -1.12
N GLY A 7 3.91 -7.51 -0.73
CA GLY A 7 3.51 -8.84 -1.15
C GLY A 7 2.17 -9.27 -0.57
N ALA A 8 1.90 -8.95 0.69
CA ALA A 8 0.60 -9.21 1.29
C ALA A 8 -0.52 -8.39 0.61
N ALA A 9 -0.25 -7.16 0.21
CA ALA A 9 -1.20 -6.33 -0.55
C ALA A 9 -1.46 -6.92 -1.94
N LEU A 10 -0.41 -7.45 -2.60
CA LEU A 10 -0.50 -8.09 -3.91
C LEU A 10 -1.35 -9.36 -3.87
N GLU A 11 -1.12 -10.21 -2.88
CA GLU A 11 -1.84 -11.49 -2.72
C GLU A 11 -3.30 -11.29 -2.31
N SER A 12 -3.58 -10.30 -1.47
CA SER A 12 -4.94 -10.00 -1.03
C SER A 12 -5.75 -9.19 -2.03
N GLY A 13 -5.08 -8.42 -2.91
CA GLY A 13 -5.71 -7.44 -3.79
C GLY A 13 -6.45 -6.33 -3.03
N LYS A 14 -6.04 -6.04 -1.79
CA LYS A 14 -6.65 -5.06 -0.91
C LYS A 14 -5.61 -4.09 -0.35
N PRO A 15 -6.00 -2.86 0.01
CA PRO A 15 -5.13 -1.97 0.76
C PRO A 15 -4.66 -2.61 2.07
N ILE A 16 -3.42 -2.32 2.44
CA ILE A 16 -2.86 -2.64 3.75
C ILE A 16 -2.47 -1.33 4.42
N ILE A 17 -2.89 -1.16 5.66
CA ILE A 17 -2.54 -0.01 6.49
C ILE A 17 -1.93 -0.56 7.77
N VAL A 18 -0.70 -0.14 8.07
CA VAL A 18 0.02 -0.53 9.27
C VAL A 18 0.35 0.74 10.06
N GLY A 19 -0.27 0.88 11.23
CA GLY A 19 -0.06 2.03 12.10
C GLY A 19 1.30 2.03 12.83
N ASP A 20 1.90 0.86 13.01
CA ASP A 20 3.27 0.71 13.50
C ASP A 20 3.95 -0.51 12.84
N VAL A 21 4.88 -0.26 11.92
CA VAL A 21 5.54 -1.30 11.13
C VAL A 21 6.40 -2.25 11.97
N HIS A 22 6.89 -1.80 13.13
CA HIS A 22 7.71 -2.62 14.02
C HIS A 22 6.92 -3.78 14.67
N HIS A 23 5.59 -3.71 14.67
CA HIS A 23 4.70 -4.74 15.18
C HIS A 23 4.18 -5.70 14.10
N ASP A 24 4.46 -5.44 12.82
CA ASP A 24 4.02 -6.30 11.73
C ASP A 24 5.17 -7.21 11.27
N PRO A 25 5.09 -8.54 11.46
CA PRO A 25 6.17 -9.46 11.09
C PRO A 25 6.40 -9.54 9.57
N ARG A 26 5.49 -8.98 8.77
CA ARG A 26 5.64 -8.91 7.32
C ARG A 26 6.46 -7.69 6.89
N TYR A 27 6.75 -6.74 7.77
CA TYR A 27 7.49 -5.54 7.39
C TYR A 27 8.91 -5.87 6.91
N LEU A 28 9.27 -5.30 5.77
CA LEU A 28 10.63 -5.35 5.21
C LEU A 28 11.08 -3.90 5.01
N PRO A 29 12.10 -3.42 5.73
CA PRO A 29 12.43 -2.01 5.73
C PRO A 29 13.04 -1.56 4.40
N THR A 30 12.41 -0.56 3.78
CA THR A 30 13.01 0.27 2.73
C THR A 30 13.75 1.45 3.34
N PHE A 31 13.11 2.15 4.28
CA PHE A 31 13.72 3.19 5.10
C PHE A 31 13.78 2.77 6.57
N HIS A 32 14.87 3.13 7.24
CA HIS A 32 15.06 2.79 8.65
C HIS A 32 14.23 3.65 9.63
N THR A 33 13.64 4.74 9.15
CA THR A 33 12.88 5.69 9.98
C THR A 33 11.36 5.48 9.92
N THR A 34 10.89 4.58 9.06
CA THR A 34 9.46 4.33 8.88
C THR A 34 8.83 3.79 10.16
N GLN A 35 7.75 4.44 10.57
CA GLN A 35 6.89 4.02 11.67
C GLN A 35 5.53 3.53 11.17
N SER A 36 4.96 4.12 10.12
CA SER A 36 3.71 3.62 9.53
C SER A 36 3.78 3.57 8.02
N GLU A 37 2.94 2.72 7.42
CA GLU A 37 2.94 2.43 5.99
C GLU A 37 1.51 2.20 5.50
N ILE A 38 1.18 2.73 4.33
CA ILE A 38 -0.05 2.42 3.60
C ILE A 38 0.29 1.98 2.18
N ILE A 39 -0.26 0.83 1.79
CA ILE A 39 -0.07 0.24 0.47
C ILE A 39 -1.42 0.05 -0.18
N VAL A 40 -1.58 0.55 -1.40
CA VAL A 40 -2.82 0.48 -2.17
C VAL A 40 -2.55 -0.14 -3.55
N PRO A 41 -3.15 -1.30 -3.87
CA PRO A 41 -3.06 -1.87 -5.20
C PRO A 41 -3.69 -0.98 -6.27
N MET A 42 -2.97 -0.78 -7.38
CA MET A 42 -3.48 -0.13 -8.57
C MET A 42 -4.15 -1.18 -9.46
N ILE A 43 -5.48 -1.19 -9.49
CA ILE A 43 -6.29 -2.19 -10.17
C ILE A 43 -7.00 -1.56 -11.36
N ASN A 44 -6.83 -2.14 -12.55
CA ASN A 44 -7.52 -1.66 -13.76
C ASN A 44 -8.94 -2.24 -13.90
N GLU A 45 -9.67 -1.81 -14.93
CA GLU A 45 -11.04 -2.24 -15.23
C GLU A 45 -11.18 -3.76 -15.46
N HIS A 46 -10.09 -4.45 -15.82
CA HIS A 46 -10.04 -5.90 -15.98
C HIS A 46 -9.69 -6.65 -14.69
N ARG A 47 -9.70 -5.97 -13.55
CA ARG A 47 -9.33 -6.50 -12.22
C ARG A 47 -7.88 -7.01 -12.14
N LYS A 48 -7.01 -6.51 -13.01
CA LYS A 48 -5.58 -6.82 -12.98
C LYS A 48 -4.87 -5.79 -12.11
N ILE A 49 -4.03 -6.25 -11.18
CA ILE A 49 -3.11 -5.40 -10.43
C ILE A 49 -1.96 -5.04 -11.37
N LEU A 50 -1.80 -3.75 -11.64
CA LEU A 50 -0.73 -3.22 -12.50
C LEU A 50 0.47 -2.72 -11.70
N GLY A 51 0.27 -2.43 -10.41
CA GLY A 51 1.30 -2.00 -9.48
C GLY A 51 0.72 -1.66 -8.11
N MET A 52 1.49 -0.97 -7.30
CA MET A 52 1.11 -0.50 -5.96
C MET A 52 1.44 0.98 -5.83
N LEU A 53 0.60 1.72 -5.11
CA LEU A 53 1.02 2.94 -4.44
C LEU A 53 1.45 2.57 -3.03
N ASP A 54 2.68 2.94 -2.67
CA ASP A 54 3.28 2.66 -1.37
C ASP A 54 3.74 3.98 -0.76
N ALA A 55 3.28 4.27 0.45
CA ALA A 55 3.61 5.49 1.18
C ALA A 55 4.01 5.16 2.62
N GLU A 56 5.16 5.68 3.01
CA GLU A 56 5.79 5.48 4.32
C GLU A 56 5.82 6.80 5.10
N SER A 57 5.80 6.72 6.43
CA SER A 57 5.86 7.88 7.32
C SER A 57 6.70 7.59 8.56
N GLU A 58 7.49 8.58 8.99
CA GLU A 58 8.23 8.54 10.27
C GLU A 58 7.32 8.74 11.50
N LYS A 59 6.02 8.94 11.30
CA LYS A 59 5.03 9.05 12.37
C LYS A 59 4.22 7.76 12.42
N ALA A 60 4.06 7.17 13.61
CA ALA A 60 3.09 6.10 13.83
C ALA A 60 1.66 6.59 13.55
N ASN A 61 0.81 5.69 13.04
CA ASN A 61 -0.60 5.94 12.70
C ASN A 61 -0.81 7.18 11.81
N ALA A 62 0.09 7.42 10.85
CA ALA A 62 0.01 8.60 9.99
C ALA A 62 -1.12 8.53 8.96
N PHE A 63 -1.59 7.32 8.64
CA PHE A 63 -2.57 7.08 7.58
C PHE A 63 -3.91 6.62 8.16
N GLY A 64 -4.98 7.26 7.72
CA GLY A 64 -6.36 6.92 8.06
C GLY A 64 -7.21 6.57 6.84
N ASP A 65 -8.53 6.53 7.06
CA ASP A 65 -9.49 6.19 6.01
C ASP A 65 -9.54 7.24 4.89
N GLU A 66 -9.28 8.51 5.19
CA GLU A 66 -9.25 9.57 4.16
C GLU A 66 -8.06 9.38 3.21
N ASP A 67 -6.87 9.06 3.74
CA ASP A 67 -5.67 8.75 2.95
C ASP A 67 -5.89 7.51 2.09
N ARG A 68 -6.47 6.45 2.68
CA ARG A 68 -6.84 5.23 1.96
C ARG A 68 -7.74 5.54 0.77
N GLN A 69 -8.84 6.26 1.01
CA GLN A 69 -9.79 6.60 -0.04
C GLN A 69 -9.16 7.48 -1.13
N PHE A 70 -8.30 8.41 -0.74
CA PHE A 70 -7.56 9.24 -1.69
C PHE A 70 -6.65 8.39 -2.58
N LEU A 71 -5.83 7.53 -1.97
CA LEU A 71 -4.89 6.66 -2.68
C LEU A 71 -5.61 5.60 -3.54
N GLU A 72 -6.75 5.06 -3.11
CA GLU A 72 -7.58 4.17 -3.93
C GLU A 72 -8.09 4.88 -5.20
N ARG A 73 -8.57 6.13 -5.07
CA ARG A 73 -9.00 6.92 -6.23
C ARG A 73 -7.82 7.25 -7.15
N ALA A 74 -6.70 7.70 -6.59
CA ALA A 74 -5.50 8.01 -7.35
C ALA A 74 -4.97 6.77 -8.08
N GLY A 75 -4.88 5.63 -7.40
CA GLY A 75 -4.43 4.35 -7.95
C GLY A 75 -5.34 3.85 -9.06
N GLY A 76 -6.66 4.01 -8.92
CA GLY A 76 -7.62 3.70 -9.99
C GLY A 76 -7.43 4.57 -11.24
N LEU A 77 -7.18 5.88 -11.06
CA LEU A 77 -6.90 6.79 -12.18
C LEU A 77 -5.58 6.44 -12.88
N ILE A 78 -4.52 6.17 -12.11
CA ILE A 78 -3.22 5.78 -12.66
C ILE A 78 -3.35 4.46 -13.41
N ALA A 79 -4.02 3.46 -12.83
CA ALA A 79 -4.24 2.17 -13.48
C ALA A 79 -5.02 2.30 -14.80
N HIS A 80 -6.00 3.21 -14.87
CA HIS A 80 -6.74 3.48 -16.10
C HIS A 80 -5.85 4.04 -17.23
N CYS A 81 -4.81 4.81 -16.88
CA CYS A 81 -3.87 5.37 -17.85
C CYS A 81 -2.75 4.40 -18.26
N LEU A 82 -2.58 3.29 -17.55
CA LEU A 82 -1.56 2.28 -17.83
C LEU A 82 -2.25 1.06 -18.47
N HIS A 83 -2.02 0.85 -19.77
CA HIS A 83 -2.56 -0.30 -20.51
C HIS A 83 -1.71 -1.58 -20.32
#